data_AF-A0A5B0PW96-F1
#
_entry.id   AF-A0A5B0PW96-F1
#
_cell.length_a   1.000
_cell.length_b   1.000
_cell.length_c   1.000
_cell.angle_alpha   90.00
_cell.angle_beta   90.00
_cell.angle_gamma   90.00
#
_symmetry.space_group_name_H-M   'P 1'
#
loop_
_entity.id
_entity.type
_entity.pdbx_description
1 polymer ?
#
loop_
_entity_poly.entity_id
_entity_poly.type
_entity_poly.pdbx_seq_one_letter_code
_entity_poly.pdbx_strand_id
1 'polypeptide(L)'
;MSVLLFVTNPRAQVFAKTSPHVLTPELFSLHLGTHFVSEYEHIGKAIVTVISHRWSRIPLDQKPHPHAFTRDGNDVTRIEAIITKSNSGSTSAELSTGLQDLLVLKTTGSAFENFIRDKWTTLPEASDRILSTSVDCRCAIKINLPSDGSLAISSLANLGIDFKAIGKSVREITLETFATDESASVQATLYKMCQLILTAHTEILSVSYSLPNKHYIPIDLSWHDNIQNTSVQDAEVFVPLEAPSGLITATVSR
;
A
#
# COMPACT_ATOMS: atom_id res chain seq x y z
N MET A 1 -0.98 -3.60 -29.05
CA MET A 1 -1.76 -4.19 -27.95
C MET A 1 -2.70 -3.10 -27.45
N SER A 2 -4.02 -3.29 -27.52
CA SER A 2 -4.98 -2.26 -27.07
C SER A 2 -4.99 -2.24 -25.54
N VAL A 3 -4.65 -1.11 -24.93
CA VAL A 3 -4.83 -0.90 -23.47
C VAL A 3 -6.18 -0.23 -23.26
N LEU A 4 -7.06 -0.88 -22.49
CA LEU A 4 -8.34 -0.32 -22.07
C LEU A 4 -8.12 0.43 -20.75
N LEU A 5 -8.53 1.69 -20.71
CA LEU A 5 -8.43 2.57 -19.54
C LEU A 5 -9.83 2.94 -19.09
N PHE A 6 -10.12 2.72 -17.81
CA PHE A 6 -11.42 3.05 -17.21
C PHE A 6 -11.22 4.25 -16.28
N VAL A 7 -11.64 5.43 -16.74
CA VAL A 7 -11.47 6.70 -16.01
C VAL A 7 -12.82 7.31 -15.70
N THR A 8 -13.12 7.41 -14.41
CA THR A 8 -14.42 7.84 -13.90
C THR A 8 -14.59 9.36 -13.87
N ASN A 9 -13.50 10.13 -13.81
CA ASN A 9 -13.54 11.59 -13.81
C ASN A 9 -13.53 12.14 -15.26
N PRO A 10 -14.59 12.82 -15.73
CA PRO A 10 -14.68 13.33 -17.10
C PRO A 10 -13.54 14.26 -17.50
N ARG A 11 -13.05 15.10 -16.57
CA ARG A 11 -11.93 16.03 -16.85
C ARG A 11 -10.60 15.31 -17.02
N ALA A 12 -10.46 14.12 -16.44
CA ALA A 12 -9.26 13.29 -16.59
C ALA A 12 -9.31 12.37 -17.82
N GLN A 13 -10.47 12.18 -18.46
CA GLN A 13 -10.60 11.27 -19.61
C GLN A 13 -9.79 11.72 -20.83
N VAL A 14 -9.77 13.03 -21.11
CA VAL A 14 -8.95 13.59 -22.19
C VAL A 14 -7.47 13.32 -21.92
N PHE A 15 -6.99 13.64 -20.71
CA PHE A 15 -5.61 13.35 -20.30
C PHE A 15 -5.29 11.86 -20.36
N ALA A 16 -6.19 11.00 -19.91
CA ALA A 16 -5.98 9.56 -19.97
C ALA A 16 -5.83 9.06 -21.42
N LYS A 17 -6.49 9.71 -22.37
CA LYS A 17 -6.40 9.36 -23.79
C LYS A 17 -5.16 9.94 -24.47
N THR A 18 -4.72 11.14 -24.08
CA THR A 18 -3.66 11.89 -24.79
C THR A 18 -2.31 11.85 -24.10
N SER A 19 -2.25 11.59 -22.80
CA SER A 19 -0.99 11.57 -22.06
C SER A 19 -0.15 10.33 -22.43
N PRO A 20 1.15 10.51 -22.72
CA PRO A 20 2.06 9.37 -22.91
C PRO A 20 2.35 8.61 -21.61
N HIS A 21 1.90 9.13 -20.46
CA HIS A 21 2.24 8.62 -19.13
C HIS A 21 1.13 7.81 -18.48
N VAL A 22 -0.02 7.63 -19.12
CA VAL A 22 -1.21 7.04 -18.49
C VAL A 22 -0.99 5.61 -17.95
N LEU A 23 -0.02 4.87 -18.49
CA LEU A 23 0.34 3.52 -18.02
C LEU A 23 1.26 3.52 -16.79
N THR A 24 1.72 4.69 -16.36
CA THR A 24 2.54 4.90 -15.16
C THR A 24 1.82 5.90 -14.27
N PRO A 25 0.96 5.43 -13.35
CA PRO A 25 0.07 6.29 -12.56
C PRO A 25 0.78 7.45 -11.85
N GLU A 26 2.02 7.26 -11.41
CA GLU A 26 2.89 8.28 -10.84
C GLU A 26 3.15 9.41 -11.83
N LEU A 27 3.69 9.10 -13.01
CA LEU A 27 3.94 10.09 -14.06
C LEU A 27 2.64 10.74 -14.55
N PHE A 28 1.55 9.97 -14.64
CA PHE A 28 0.25 10.49 -15.02
C PHE A 28 -0.29 11.49 -13.99
N SER A 29 -0.17 11.19 -12.69
CA SER A 29 -0.60 12.09 -11.62
C SER A 29 0.21 13.39 -11.59
N LEU A 30 1.53 13.30 -11.80
CA LEU A 30 2.41 14.46 -11.94
C LEU A 30 2.05 15.29 -13.17
N HIS A 31 1.80 14.65 -14.32
CA HIS A 31 1.40 15.34 -15.55
C HIS A 31 0.08 16.10 -15.36
N LEU A 32 -0.94 15.45 -14.80
CA LEU A 32 -2.25 16.07 -14.58
C LEU A 32 -2.15 17.26 -13.63
N GLY A 33 -1.45 17.11 -12.50
CA GLY A 33 -1.27 18.19 -11.53
C GLY A 33 -0.45 19.37 -12.08
N THR A 34 0.62 19.08 -12.83
CA THR A 34 1.47 20.10 -13.46
C THR A 34 0.71 20.87 -14.52
N HIS A 35 -0.17 20.21 -15.29
CA HIS A 35 -1.01 20.89 -16.27
C HIS A 35 -1.90 21.95 -15.60
N PHE A 36 -2.68 21.60 -14.57
CA PHE A 36 -3.60 22.54 -13.94
C PHE A 36 -2.90 23.75 -13.34
N VAL A 37 -1.76 23.54 -12.69
CA VAL A 37 -0.99 24.61 -12.05
C VAL A 37 -0.27 25.52 -13.07
N SER A 38 0.05 24.98 -14.25
CA SER A 38 0.71 25.73 -15.33
C SER A 38 -0.28 26.46 -16.24
N GLU A 39 -1.43 25.86 -16.54
CA GLU A 39 -2.44 26.38 -17.46
C GLU A 39 -3.23 27.55 -16.84
N TYR A 40 -3.57 27.46 -15.56
CA TYR A 40 -4.46 28.42 -14.90
C TYR A 40 -3.69 29.25 -13.88
N GLU A 41 -3.53 30.55 -14.18
CA GLU A 41 -2.73 31.47 -13.35
C GLU A 41 -3.19 31.54 -11.89
N HIS A 42 -4.50 31.42 -11.64
CA HIS A 42 -5.10 31.47 -10.31
C HIS A 42 -4.96 30.17 -9.49
N ILE A 43 -4.43 29.08 -10.08
CA ILE A 43 -4.24 27.80 -9.39
C ILE A 43 -2.81 27.70 -8.88
N GLY A 44 -2.64 27.79 -7.55
CA GLY A 44 -1.34 27.64 -6.89
C GLY A 44 -1.00 26.20 -6.45
N LYS A 45 -1.99 25.30 -6.38
CA LYS A 45 -1.80 23.92 -5.91
C LYS A 45 -2.79 22.97 -6.57
N ALA A 46 -2.32 21.78 -6.97
CA ALA A 46 -3.15 20.67 -7.43
C ALA A 46 -2.80 19.40 -6.65
N ILE A 47 -3.83 18.70 -6.16
CA ILE A 47 -3.71 17.40 -5.49
C ILE A 47 -4.39 16.37 -6.38
N VAL A 48 -3.62 15.39 -6.84
CA VAL A 48 -4.08 14.35 -7.75
C VAL A 48 -3.91 12.99 -7.07
N THR A 49 -5.04 12.33 -6.81
CA THR A 49 -5.06 10.93 -6.37
C THR A 49 -5.41 10.03 -7.54
N VAL A 50 -4.60 9.00 -7.78
CA VAL A 50 -4.89 7.94 -8.76
C VAL A 50 -5.00 6.62 -8.02
N ILE A 51 -6.09 5.90 -8.27
CA ILE A 51 -6.31 4.54 -7.79
C ILE A 51 -6.20 3.59 -8.97
N SER A 52 -5.23 2.69 -8.93
CA SER A 52 -5.01 1.68 -9.95
C SER A 52 -5.51 0.33 -9.47
N HIS A 53 -6.50 -0.20 -10.19
CA HIS A 53 -7.02 -1.53 -9.98
C HIS A 53 -6.20 -2.55 -10.76
N ARG A 54 -5.80 -3.63 -10.10
CA ARG A 54 -5.15 -4.80 -10.69
C ARG A 54 -6.15 -5.62 -11.51
N TRP A 55 -5.85 -5.74 -12.80
CA TRP A 55 -6.54 -6.64 -13.73
C TRP A 55 -5.52 -7.63 -14.30
N SER A 56 -5.65 -8.89 -13.91
CA SER A 56 -4.79 -9.97 -14.38
C SER A 56 -5.44 -10.65 -15.57
N ARG A 57 -4.65 -11.01 -16.59
CA ARG A 57 -5.16 -11.79 -17.73
C ARG A 57 -5.60 -13.16 -17.22
N ILE A 58 -6.74 -13.65 -17.69
CA ILE A 58 -7.23 -14.98 -17.31
C ILE A 58 -6.22 -16.03 -17.79
N PRO A 59 -5.63 -16.85 -16.90
CA PRO A 59 -4.70 -17.90 -17.30
C PRO A 59 -5.45 -19.02 -18.04
N LEU A 60 -4.87 -19.52 -19.12
CA LEU A 60 -5.28 -20.76 -19.81
C LEU A 60 -4.02 -21.63 -19.97
N ASP A 61 -4.19 -22.95 -20.08
CA ASP A 61 -3.13 -23.98 -20.00
C ASP A 61 -1.80 -23.64 -20.68
N GLN A 62 -1.84 -22.98 -21.85
CA GLN A 62 -0.65 -22.68 -22.65
C GLN A 62 -0.28 -21.18 -22.71
N LYS A 63 -1.23 -20.26 -22.45
CA LYS A 63 -0.99 -18.81 -22.47
C LYS A 63 -2.15 -18.02 -21.83
N PRO A 64 -1.89 -16.85 -21.24
CA PRO A 64 -2.95 -15.95 -20.79
C PRO A 64 -3.88 -15.51 -21.93
N HIS A 65 -5.17 -15.34 -21.63
CA HIS A 65 -6.15 -14.91 -22.62
C HIS A 65 -5.83 -13.50 -23.19
N PRO A 66 -5.95 -13.28 -24.52
CA PRO A 66 -5.50 -12.05 -25.16
C PRO A 66 -6.32 -10.80 -24.81
N HIS A 67 -7.56 -10.95 -24.34
CA HIS A 67 -8.47 -9.83 -24.08
C HIS A 67 -9.50 -10.10 -22.97
N ALA A 68 -9.23 -11.04 -22.06
CA ALA A 68 -10.10 -11.28 -20.90
C ALA A 68 -9.27 -11.19 -19.62
N PHE A 69 -9.86 -10.57 -18.60
CA PHE A 69 -9.19 -10.20 -17.37
C PHE A 69 -10.07 -10.50 -16.17
N THR A 70 -9.47 -10.80 -15.02
CA THR A 70 -10.11 -10.90 -13.71
C THR A 70 -9.58 -9.81 -12.79
N ARG A 71 -10.43 -9.35 -11.86
CA ARG A 71 -10.00 -8.48 -10.77
C ARG A 71 -9.24 -9.37 -9.78
N ASP A 72 -7.92 -9.27 -9.82
CA ASP A 72 -7.02 -10.09 -9.02
C ASP A 72 -6.68 -9.36 -7.72
N GLY A 73 -7.49 -9.65 -6.69
CA GLY A 73 -7.46 -8.99 -5.40
C GLY A 73 -8.28 -7.71 -5.34
N ASN A 74 -8.74 -7.37 -4.13
CA ASN A 74 -9.38 -6.08 -3.85
C ASN A 74 -8.37 -4.95 -3.73
N ASP A 75 -7.12 -5.28 -3.43
CA ASP A 75 -6.06 -4.32 -3.25
C ASP A 75 -5.83 -3.46 -4.50
N VAL A 76 -5.37 -2.24 -4.24
CA VAL A 76 -5.11 -1.22 -5.26
C VAL A 76 -3.74 -0.60 -5.06
N THR A 77 -3.18 -0.07 -6.14
CA THR A 77 -2.06 0.87 -6.02
C THR A 77 -2.65 2.27 -5.87
N ARG A 78 -2.30 2.96 -4.79
CA ARG A 78 -2.71 4.34 -4.53
C ARG A 78 -1.53 5.28 -4.75
N ILE A 79 -1.76 6.29 -5.57
CA ILE A 79 -0.79 7.34 -5.88
C ILE A 79 -1.39 8.66 -5.46
N GLU A 80 -0.59 9.51 -4.84
CA GLU A 80 -0.94 10.89 -4.55
C GLU A 80 0.22 11.80 -4.95
N ALA A 81 -0.06 12.71 -5.87
CA ALA A 81 0.84 13.79 -6.28
C ALA A 81 0.28 15.13 -5.83
N ILE A 82 1.12 15.92 -5.16
CA ILE A 82 0.82 17.29 -4.74
C ILE A 82 1.76 18.21 -5.51
N ILE A 83 1.21 18.99 -6.43
CA ILE A 83 1.95 19.95 -7.23
C ILE A 83 1.71 21.35 -6.68
N THR A 84 2.76 22.09 -6.39
CA THR A 84 2.67 23.44 -5.84
C THR A 84 3.45 24.41 -6.71
N LYS A 85 2.83 25.53 -7.09
CA LYS A 85 3.50 26.67 -7.73
C LYS A 85 3.80 27.70 -6.67
N SER A 86 5.08 28.02 -6.55
CA SER A 86 5.56 29.06 -5.64
C SER A 86 5.20 30.45 -6.14
N ASN A 87 5.31 31.45 -5.27
CA ASN A 87 5.12 32.86 -5.66
C ASN A 87 6.14 33.33 -6.70
N SER A 88 7.31 32.67 -6.81
CA SER A 88 8.30 32.95 -7.86
C SER A 88 8.00 32.25 -9.19
N GLY A 89 6.88 31.53 -9.28
CA GLY A 89 6.44 30.82 -10.48
C GLY A 89 7.07 29.44 -10.69
N SER A 90 7.96 28.98 -9.79
CA SER A 90 8.54 27.64 -9.87
C SER A 90 7.57 26.58 -9.37
N THR A 91 7.56 25.41 -10.03
CA THR A 91 6.66 24.30 -9.70
C THR A 91 7.44 23.19 -8.99
N SER A 92 6.96 22.73 -7.84
CA SER A 92 7.49 21.57 -7.11
C SER A 92 6.45 20.45 -7.01
N ALA A 93 6.91 19.24 -6.69
CA ALA A 93 6.06 18.09 -6.48
C ALA A 93 6.44 17.29 -5.23
N GLU A 94 5.41 16.87 -4.49
CA GLU A 94 5.49 15.77 -3.53
C GLU A 94 4.74 14.59 -4.14
N LEU A 95 5.40 13.43 -4.21
CA LEU A 95 4.80 12.21 -4.76
C LEU A 95 4.82 11.12 -3.70
N SER A 96 3.73 10.37 -3.63
CA SER A 96 3.70 9.12 -2.91
C SER A 96 3.00 8.04 -3.72
N THR A 97 3.52 6.82 -3.61
CA THR A 97 2.97 5.60 -4.23
C THR A 97 2.90 4.51 -3.19
N GLY A 98 1.96 3.58 -3.33
CA GLY A 98 1.66 2.67 -2.25
C GLY A 98 0.65 1.59 -2.59
N LEU A 99 0.53 0.65 -1.67
CA LEU A 99 -0.47 -0.41 -1.67
C LEU A 99 -1.58 -0.01 -0.70
N GLN A 100 -2.82 -0.31 -1.06
CA GLN A 100 -3.97 -0.10 -0.19
C GLN A 100 -4.89 -1.33 -0.28
N ASP A 101 -5.50 -1.71 0.84
CA ASP A 101 -6.46 -2.81 0.95
C ASP A 101 -5.89 -4.21 0.63
N LEU A 102 -4.59 -4.43 0.85
CA LEU A 102 -3.97 -5.75 0.71
C LEU A 102 -4.27 -6.61 1.94
N LEU A 103 -5.35 -7.39 1.86
CA LEU A 103 -5.75 -8.32 2.91
C LEU A 103 -4.84 -9.56 2.94
N VAL A 104 -4.22 -9.81 4.10
CA VAL A 104 -3.37 -10.98 4.34
C VAL A 104 -3.70 -11.64 5.67
N LEU A 105 -3.42 -12.94 5.77
CA LEU A 105 -3.58 -13.73 6.98
C LEU A 105 -2.47 -14.78 7.03
N LYS A 106 -1.89 -14.97 8.22
CA LYS A 106 -1.08 -16.15 8.55
C LYS A 106 -1.63 -16.80 9.81
N THR A 107 -1.60 -18.12 9.83
CA THR A 107 -2.26 -18.93 10.87
C THR A 107 -1.38 -19.20 12.09
N THR A 108 -0.07 -18.99 11.96
CA THR A 108 0.96 -19.23 12.97
C THR A 108 2.15 -18.30 12.73
N GLY A 109 3.19 -18.42 13.56
CA GLY A 109 4.43 -17.64 13.50
C GLY A 109 4.24 -16.20 13.93
N SER A 110 3.24 -15.93 14.77
CA SER A 110 2.96 -14.61 15.32
C SER A 110 2.68 -14.74 16.80
N ALA A 111 3.45 -14.04 17.63
CA ALA A 111 3.28 -13.98 19.06
C ALA A 111 2.83 -12.58 19.52
N PHE A 112 2.38 -12.50 20.76
CA PHE A 112 2.24 -11.25 21.50
C PHE A 112 2.30 -11.52 23.00
N GLU A 113 3.47 -11.22 23.57
CA GLU A 113 3.84 -11.53 24.94
C GLU A 113 4.65 -10.37 25.52
N ASN A 114 4.89 -10.38 26.83
CA ASN A 114 5.72 -9.42 27.57
C ASN A 114 5.23 -7.96 27.44
N PHE A 115 3.93 -7.76 27.20
CA PHE A 115 3.30 -6.44 27.26
C PHE A 115 3.03 -6.01 28.71
N ILE A 116 2.89 -4.69 28.91
CA ILE A 116 2.63 -4.12 30.24
C ILE A 116 1.35 -4.74 30.81
N ARG A 117 1.43 -5.25 32.04
CA ARG A 117 0.27 -5.75 32.79
C ARG A 117 -0.04 -4.83 33.95
N ASP A 118 -1.28 -4.40 34.01
CA ASP A 118 -1.83 -3.60 35.10
C ASP A 118 -3.24 -4.09 35.47
N LYS A 119 -3.93 -3.33 36.34
CA LYS A 119 -5.28 -3.66 36.79
C LYS A 119 -6.37 -3.68 35.69
N TRP A 120 -6.05 -3.23 34.48
CA TRP A 120 -6.97 -3.20 33.33
C TRP A 120 -6.65 -4.29 32.28
N THR A 121 -5.58 -5.06 32.49
CA THR A 121 -5.07 -6.00 31.50
C THR A 121 -5.71 -7.37 31.63
N THR A 122 -6.71 -7.65 30.78
CA THR A 122 -7.39 -8.97 30.71
C THR A 122 -6.86 -9.86 29.60
N LEU A 123 -6.13 -9.30 28.64
CA LEU A 123 -5.60 -10.05 27.50
C LEU A 123 -4.58 -11.10 27.97
N PRO A 124 -4.76 -12.39 27.62
CA PRO A 124 -3.74 -13.41 27.84
C PRO A 124 -2.57 -13.20 26.88
N GLU A 125 -1.39 -13.61 27.32
CA GLU A 125 -0.24 -13.72 26.41
C GLU A 125 -0.46 -14.88 25.44
N ALA A 126 0.08 -14.75 24.24
CA ALA A 126 -0.02 -15.76 23.21
C ALA A 126 1.35 -15.95 22.56
N SER A 127 1.96 -17.12 22.78
CA SER A 127 3.20 -17.53 22.13
C SER A 127 3.02 -17.82 20.65
N ASP A 128 1.79 -18.11 20.23
CA ASP A 128 1.38 -18.21 18.83
C ASP A 128 -0.09 -17.80 18.67
N ARG A 129 -0.42 -17.17 17.54
CA ARG A 129 -1.76 -16.71 17.18
C ARG A 129 -1.88 -16.43 15.68
N ILE A 130 -3.11 -16.42 15.20
CA ILE A 130 -3.45 -15.87 13.89
C ILE A 130 -3.11 -14.38 13.86
N LEU A 131 -2.49 -13.95 12.76
CA LEU A 131 -2.31 -12.54 12.42
C LEU A 131 -2.99 -12.27 11.07
N SER A 132 -3.94 -11.33 11.06
CA SER A 132 -4.53 -10.82 9.83
C SER A 132 -4.56 -9.29 9.84
N THR A 133 -4.31 -8.70 8.68
CA THR A 133 -4.33 -7.25 8.50
C THR A 133 -4.75 -6.88 7.08
N SER A 134 -5.34 -5.69 6.93
CA SER A 134 -5.50 -5.02 5.64
C SER A 134 -4.35 -4.04 5.48
N VAL A 135 -3.35 -4.39 4.66
CA VAL A 135 -2.13 -3.61 4.56
C VAL A 135 -2.36 -2.36 3.73
N ASP A 136 -2.15 -1.21 4.38
CA ASP A 136 -1.96 0.08 3.72
C ASP A 136 -0.50 0.51 3.89
N CYS A 137 0.20 0.68 2.76
CA CYS A 137 1.60 1.08 2.69
C CYS A 137 1.74 2.28 1.77
N ARG A 138 2.36 3.37 2.23
CA ARG A 138 2.61 4.59 1.46
C ARG A 138 4.10 4.92 1.49
N CYS A 139 4.71 5.01 0.31
CA CYS A 139 6.11 5.38 0.13
C CYS A 139 6.19 6.80 -0.42
N ALA A 140 6.86 7.72 0.28
CA ALA A 140 7.14 9.06 -0.22
C ALA A 140 8.34 8.99 -1.19
N ILE A 141 8.17 9.46 -2.42
CA ILE A 141 9.19 9.39 -3.47
C ILE A 141 9.90 10.72 -3.61
N LYS A 142 11.23 10.67 -3.64
CA LYS A 142 12.09 11.81 -3.97
C LYS A 142 11.96 12.14 -5.45
N ILE A 143 11.43 13.32 -5.76
CA ILE A 143 11.45 13.88 -7.10
C ILE A 143 12.61 14.87 -7.20
N ASN A 144 13.64 14.52 -7.97
CA ASN A 144 14.72 15.45 -8.27
C ASN A 144 14.27 16.40 -9.37
N LEU A 145 14.20 17.70 -9.06
CA LEU A 145 13.85 18.72 -10.06
C LEU A 145 15.05 19.00 -10.99
N PRO A 146 14.80 19.45 -12.24
CA PRO A 146 15.87 19.92 -13.13
C PRO A 146 16.60 21.13 -12.55
N SER A 147 17.73 21.51 -13.16
CA SER A 147 18.60 22.60 -12.70
C SER A 147 17.95 23.99 -12.71
N ASP A 148 16.87 24.18 -13.48
CA ASP A 148 16.04 25.39 -13.46
C ASP A 148 15.07 25.45 -12.26
N GLY A 149 15.05 24.40 -11.44
CA GLY A 149 14.30 24.32 -10.19
C GLY A 149 12.79 24.17 -10.36
N SER A 150 12.30 23.87 -11.57
CA SER A 150 10.86 23.79 -11.85
C SER A 150 10.48 22.47 -12.51
N LEU A 151 9.41 21.84 -12.01
CA LEU A 151 8.83 20.66 -12.66
C LEU A 151 8.12 21.07 -13.95
N ALA A 152 8.56 20.49 -15.07
CA ALA A 152 7.93 20.68 -16.37
C ALA A 152 7.33 19.36 -16.88
N ILE A 153 6.26 19.44 -17.66
CA ILE A 153 5.65 18.25 -18.29
C ILE A 153 6.66 17.52 -19.18
N SER A 154 7.50 18.26 -19.90
CA SER A 154 8.54 17.71 -20.77
C SER A 154 9.65 16.95 -20.03
N SER A 155 9.86 17.20 -18.74
CA SER A 155 10.89 16.52 -17.94
C SER A 155 10.41 15.22 -17.29
N LEU A 156 9.10 14.95 -17.26
CA LEU A 156 8.53 13.81 -16.55
C LEU A 156 9.06 12.45 -17.04
N ALA A 157 9.28 12.30 -18.35
CA ALA A 157 9.84 11.08 -18.92
C ALA A 157 11.29 10.80 -18.46
N ASN A 158 12.00 11.83 -18.00
CA ASN A 158 13.43 11.79 -17.69
C ASN A 158 13.72 11.86 -16.19
N LEU A 159 12.72 11.59 -15.33
CA LEU A 159 12.93 11.57 -13.87
C LEU A 159 13.88 10.45 -13.43
N GLY A 160 14.10 9.42 -14.26
CA GLY A 160 15.03 8.33 -13.98
C GLY A 160 14.55 7.37 -12.87
N ILE A 161 13.26 7.40 -12.53
CA ILE A 161 12.66 6.57 -11.47
C ILE A 161 11.87 5.43 -12.12
N ASP A 162 12.22 4.18 -11.81
CA ASP A 162 11.44 3.01 -12.21
C ASP A 162 10.31 2.74 -11.22
N PHE A 163 9.21 3.48 -11.36
CA PHE A 163 8.02 3.33 -10.52
C PHE A 163 7.43 1.92 -10.54
N LYS A 164 7.54 1.22 -11.67
CA LYS A 164 7.03 -0.16 -11.80
C LYS A 164 7.86 -1.12 -10.97
N ALA A 165 9.19 -0.99 -10.99
CA ALA A 165 10.07 -1.79 -10.15
C ALA A 165 9.85 -1.50 -8.66
N ILE A 166 9.71 -0.22 -8.27
CA ILE A 166 9.39 0.18 -6.89
C ILE A 166 8.08 -0.46 -6.43
N GLY A 167 6.99 -0.28 -7.17
CA GLY A 167 5.68 -0.82 -6.79
C GLY A 167 5.66 -2.34 -6.69
N LYS A 168 6.38 -3.03 -7.59
CA LYS A 168 6.56 -4.49 -7.52
C LYS A 168 7.31 -4.90 -6.25
N SER A 169 8.46 -4.27 -6.00
CA SER A 169 9.33 -4.61 -4.87
C SER A 169 8.68 -4.31 -3.52
N VAL A 170 7.96 -3.19 -3.38
CA VAL A 170 7.19 -2.87 -2.16
C VAL A 170 6.20 -3.98 -1.83
N ARG A 171 5.48 -4.51 -2.84
CA ARG A 171 4.56 -5.63 -2.64
C ARG A 171 5.28 -6.92 -2.26
N GLU A 172 6.36 -7.25 -2.96
CA GLU A 172 7.13 -8.47 -2.71
C GLU A 172 7.71 -8.46 -1.29
N ILE A 173 8.37 -7.37 -0.89
CA ILE A 173 8.93 -7.22 0.46
C ILE A 173 7.83 -7.33 1.52
N THR A 174 6.67 -6.68 1.30
CA THR A 174 5.53 -6.76 2.22
C THR A 174 5.06 -8.22 2.39
N LEU A 175 4.80 -8.92 1.28
CA LEU A 175 4.26 -10.28 1.33
C LEU A 175 5.28 -11.28 1.88
N GLU A 176 6.53 -11.18 1.44
CA GLU A 176 7.60 -12.07 1.88
C GLU A 176 7.90 -11.88 3.37
N THR A 177 8.03 -10.64 3.83
CA THR A 177 8.27 -10.36 5.26
C THR A 177 7.08 -10.82 6.11
N PHE A 178 5.84 -10.57 5.66
CA PHE A 178 4.66 -11.03 6.40
C PHE A 178 4.63 -12.56 6.54
N ALA A 179 4.99 -13.28 5.47
CA ALA A 179 4.95 -14.74 5.44
C ALA A 179 6.11 -15.40 6.20
N THR A 180 7.29 -14.77 6.24
CA THR A 180 8.52 -15.40 6.76
C THR A 180 8.99 -14.88 8.12
N ASP A 181 8.51 -13.72 8.57
CA ASP A 181 8.89 -13.16 9.86
C ASP A 181 8.18 -13.89 11.01
N GLU A 182 8.94 -14.43 11.95
CA GLU A 182 8.43 -14.87 13.26
C GLU A 182 8.08 -13.62 14.08
N SER A 183 6.82 -13.21 13.99
CA SER A 183 6.36 -11.87 14.36
C SER A 183 6.19 -11.76 15.87
N ALA A 184 7.08 -11.04 16.55
CA ALA A 184 6.91 -10.74 17.98
C ALA A 184 5.77 -9.74 18.25
N SER A 185 5.45 -8.91 17.26
CA SER A 185 4.34 -7.95 17.29
C SER A 185 4.12 -7.37 15.89
N VAL A 186 2.93 -6.80 15.65
CA VAL A 186 2.63 -6.06 14.42
C VAL A 186 3.63 -4.93 14.20
N GLN A 187 4.03 -4.23 15.28
CA GLN A 187 4.99 -3.14 15.26
C GLN A 187 6.37 -3.59 14.75
N ALA A 188 6.86 -4.72 15.24
CA ALA A 188 8.18 -5.25 14.87
C ALA A 188 8.23 -5.63 13.38
N THR A 189 7.23 -6.39 12.92
CA THR A 189 7.13 -6.81 11.53
C THR A 189 6.93 -5.61 10.59
N LEU A 190 6.10 -4.64 10.97
CA LEU A 190 5.91 -3.38 10.25
C LEU A 190 7.24 -2.65 10.08
N TYR A 191 7.98 -2.46 11.17
CA TYR A 191 9.25 -1.75 11.15
C TYR A 191 10.27 -2.45 10.25
N LYS A 192 10.34 -3.79 10.30
CA LYS A 192 11.19 -4.60 9.42
C LYS A 192 10.87 -4.40 7.94
N MET A 193 9.58 -4.39 7.57
CA MET A 193 9.15 -4.08 6.18
C MET A 193 9.63 -2.69 5.74
N CYS A 194 9.45 -1.66 6.58
CA CYS A 194 9.92 -0.31 6.30
C CYS A 194 11.43 -0.28 6.03
N GLN A 195 12.23 -0.93 6.88
CA GLN A 195 13.68 -0.97 6.73
C GLN A 195 14.11 -1.64 5.43
N LEU A 196 13.49 -2.77 5.09
CA LEU A 196 13.79 -3.50 3.85
C LEU A 196 13.45 -2.66 2.60
N ILE A 197 12.29 -1.99 2.59
CA ILE A 197 11.89 -1.11 1.48
C ILE A 197 12.84 0.08 1.34
N LEU A 198 13.17 0.75 2.44
CA LEU A 198 14.13 1.87 2.43
C LEU A 198 15.54 1.42 2.03
N THR A 199 15.93 0.20 2.33
CA THR A 199 17.24 -0.33 1.91
C THR A 199 17.25 -0.65 0.41
N ALA A 200 16.14 -1.16 -0.12
CA ALA A 200 16.04 -1.57 -1.52
C ALA A 200 15.92 -0.38 -2.51
N HIS A 201 15.34 0.76 -2.09
CA HIS A 201 15.05 1.89 -2.99
C HIS A 201 15.48 3.23 -2.42
N THR A 202 16.61 3.75 -2.91
CA THR A 202 17.18 5.05 -2.49
C THR A 202 16.27 6.24 -2.77
N GLU A 203 15.37 6.09 -3.73
CA GLU A 203 14.38 7.06 -4.20
C GLU A 203 13.25 7.26 -3.19
N ILE A 204 13.01 6.30 -2.30
CA ILE A 204 11.99 6.40 -1.25
C ILE A 204 12.56 7.18 -0.07
N LEU A 205 11.94 8.29 0.32
CA LEU A 205 12.34 9.13 1.46
C LEU A 205 11.83 8.59 2.79
N SER A 206 10.60 8.08 2.80
CA SER A 206 9.95 7.50 3.97
C SER A 206 8.92 6.46 3.57
N VAL A 207 8.68 5.50 4.46
CA VAL A 207 7.66 4.45 4.32
C VAL A 207 6.70 4.56 5.50
N SER A 208 5.42 4.65 5.21
CA SER A 208 4.34 4.66 6.19
C SER A 208 3.48 3.42 6.04
N TYR A 209 3.24 2.70 7.13
CA TYR A 209 2.29 1.61 7.18
C TYR A 209 1.14 1.92 8.12
N SER A 210 -0.04 1.41 7.77
CA SER A 210 -1.22 1.35 8.62
C SER A 210 -1.78 -0.07 8.58
N LEU A 211 -1.69 -0.76 9.71
CA LEU A 211 -2.00 -2.18 9.85
C LEU A 211 -3.07 -2.38 10.94
N PRO A 212 -4.36 -2.46 10.57
CA PRO A 212 -5.39 -2.89 11.50
C PRO A 212 -5.19 -4.38 11.82
N ASN A 213 -5.03 -4.72 13.09
CA ASN A 213 -5.00 -6.09 13.57
C ASN A 213 -6.43 -6.65 13.56
N LYS A 214 -6.77 -7.43 12.53
CA LYS A 214 -8.07 -8.06 12.36
C LYS A 214 -8.11 -9.35 13.18
N HIS A 215 -8.93 -9.35 14.22
CA HIS A 215 -8.92 -10.39 15.24
C HIS A 215 -9.68 -11.65 14.80
N TYR A 216 -9.04 -12.80 15.05
CA TYR A 216 -9.64 -14.12 14.98
C TYR A 216 -9.50 -14.74 16.38
N ILE A 217 -10.62 -14.87 17.09
CA ILE A 217 -10.60 -15.33 18.49
C ILE A 217 -11.12 -16.77 18.56
N PRO A 218 -10.39 -17.69 19.22
CA PRO A 218 -10.89 -19.05 19.44
C PRO A 218 -12.14 -19.02 20.31
N ILE A 219 -13.10 -19.90 20.01
CA ILE A 219 -14.33 -20.02 20.78
C ILE A 219 -14.22 -21.08 21.86
N ASP A 220 -14.77 -20.81 23.04
CA ASP A 220 -14.91 -21.82 24.09
C ASP A 220 -16.08 -22.75 23.77
N LEU A 221 -15.76 -24.03 23.54
CA LEU A 221 -16.71 -25.10 23.26
C LEU A 221 -16.78 -26.12 24.40
N SER A 222 -16.14 -25.86 25.54
CA SER A 222 -16.08 -26.81 26.66
C SER A 222 -17.46 -27.11 27.26
N TRP A 223 -18.43 -26.19 27.08
CA TRP A 223 -19.83 -26.38 27.44
C TRP A 223 -20.54 -27.49 26.64
N HIS A 224 -20.02 -27.87 25.46
CA HIS A 224 -20.54 -28.95 24.64
C HIS A 224 -19.58 -30.13 24.70
N ASP A 225 -19.87 -31.09 25.57
CA ASP A 225 -19.11 -32.33 25.74
C ASP A 225 -17.59 -32.13 25.96
N ASN A 226 -17.22 -31.02 26.61
CA ASN A 226 -15.83 -30.67 26.93
C ASN A 226 -14.90 -30.61 25.71
N ILE A 227 -15.41 -30.19 24.55
CA ILE A 227 -14.60 -29.99 23.34
C ILE A 227 -13.53 -28.91 23.59
N GLN A 228 -12.27 -29.26 23.30
CA GLN A 228 -11.13 -28.34 23.42
C GLN A 228 -10.99 -27.51 22.14
N ASN A 229 -10.93 -26.19 22.27
CA ASN A 229 -10.76 -25.28 21.12
C ASN A 229 -10.12 -23.92 21.49
N THR A 230 -9.62 -23.75 22.73
CA THR A 230 -9.14 -22.45 23.22
C THR A 230 -7.64 -22.39 23.46
N SER A 231 -6.97 -23.55 23.63
CA SER A 231 -5.53 -23.61 23.75
C SER A 231 -4.87 -23.38 22.39
N VAL A 232 -3.61 -22.94 22.37
CA VAL A 232 -2.82 -22.78 21.13
C VAL A 232 -2.73 -24.11 20.34
N GLN A 233 -2.74 -25.25 21.02
CA GLN A 233 -2.60 -26.57 20.40
C GLN A 233 -3.92 -27.13 19.86
N ASP A 234 -5.05 -26.75 20.47
CA ASP A 234 -6.36 -27.33 20.17
C ASP A 234 -7.26 -26.40 19.35
N ALA A 235 -6.91 -25.11 19.23
CA ALA A 235 -7.76 -24.12 18.56
C ALA A 235 -7.82 -24.35 17.04
N GLU A 236 -8.98 -24.79 16.56
CA GLU A 236 -9.26 -25.02 15.14
C GLU A 236 -10.39 -24.11 14.61
N VAL A 237 -11.29 -23.69 15.49
CA VAL A 237 -12.46 -22.86 15.14
C VAL A 237 -12.33 -21.46 15.77
N PHE A 238 -12.39 -20.44 14.91
CA PHE A 238 -12.22 -19.04 15.30
C PHE A 238 -13.40 -18.20 14.82
N VAL A 239 -13.74 -17.17 15.60
CA VAL A 239 -14.68 -16.13 15.18
C VAL A 239 -13.89 -14.94 14.64
N PRO A 240 -14.04 -14.57 13.36
CA PRO A 240 -13.52 -13.32 12.83
C PRO A 240 -14.34 -12.15 13.38
N LEU A 241 -13.67 -11.15 13.94
CA LEU A 241 -14.33 -9.94 14.42
C LEU A 241 -14.21 -8.80 13.41
N GLU A 242 -15.33 -8.14 13.13
CA GLU A 242 -15.35 -6.92 12.31
C GLU A 242 -14.82 -5.71 13.08
N ALA A 243 -15.17 -5.61 14.37
CA ALA A 243 -14.76 -4.53 15.27
C ALA A 243 -14.83 -4.99 16.75
N PRO A 244 -14.07 -4.35 17.67
CA PRO A 244 -13.01 -3.37 17.40
C PRO A 244 -11.76 -4.05 16.79
N SER A 245 -10.85 -3.24 16.23
CA SER A 245 -9.51 -3.70 15.82
C SER A 245 -8.45 -2.77 16.41
N GLY A 246 -7.33 -3.36 16.84
CA GLY A 246 -6.14 -2.55 17.14
C GLY A 246 -5.59 -1.94 15.86
N LEU A 247 -5.24 -0.66 15.85
CA LEU A 247 -4.64 0.00 14.70
C LEU A 247 -3.18 0.34 14.99
N ILE A 248 -2.27 -0.26 14.23
CA ILE A 248 -0.83 -0.02 14.36
C ILE A 248 -0.38 0.81 13.15
N THR A 249 0.21 1.97 13.40
CA THR A 249 0.77 2.82 12.36
C THR A 249 2.20 3.21 12.70
N ALA A 250 3.04 3.35 11.69
CA ALA A 250 4.34 4.01 11.83
C ALA A 250 4.79 4.59 10.50
N THR A 251 5.61 5.65 10.58
CA THR A 251 6.35 6.20 9.46
C THR A 251 7.83 6.12 9.80
N VAL A 252 8.62 5.53 8.90
CA VAL A 252 10.07 5.42 9.04
C VAL A 252 10.71 6.18 7.88
N SER A 253 11.70 7.02 8.18
CA SER A 253 12.56 7.70 7.20
C SER A 253 14.02 7.32 7.44
N ARG A 254 14.89 7.66 6.48
CA ARG A 254 16.35 7.62 6.70
C ARG A 254 16.82 8.75 7.61
#